data_AF-A0A2S7SQS3-F1
#
_entry.id   AF-A0A2S7SQS3-F1
#
_cell.length_a   1.000
_cell.length_b   1.000
_cell.length_c   1.000
_cell.angle_alpha   90.00
_cell.angle_beta   90.00
_cell.angle_gamma   90.00
#
_symmetry.space_group_name_H-M   'P 1'
#
loop_
_entity.id
_entity.type
_entity.pdbx_description
1 polymer ?
#
loop_
_entity_poly.entity_id
_entity_poly.type
_entity_poly.pdbx_seq_one_letter_code
_entity_poly.pdbx_strand_id
1 'polypeptide(L)'
;MGCDHRAFKRLSVDGYEFVPLSWVSYDDTDTLESYAGKMAVNIKESNPIILGLSFGGMLAVEIGKLIDVRHIILISSAKTKDELPEPGRLARYIVKKRLIPPFCFSIPNRLLMGLRGIVPLTERMSEFNAVSGRFMQWALKVVMEWQNTTYPENISHIHGTLDIVIPGRNVKATHTVKGGQHLMVFINAEKVNKILAGILENIK
;
A
#
# COMPACT_ATOMS: atom_id res chain seq x y z
N MET A 1 2.62 2.88 3.52
CA MET A 1 3.36 2.09 4.55
C MET A 1 2.99 2.46 5.99
N GLY A 2 2.55 3.70 6.28
CA GLY A 2 2.31 4.16 7.66
C GLY A 2 0.85 4.46 7.96
N CYS A 3 -0.07 3.63 7.49
CA CYS A 3 -1.48 3.78 7.80
C CYS A 3 -2.07 2.41 8.09
N ASP A 4 -2.96 2.35 9.08
CA ASP A 4 -3.85 1.21 9.29
C ASP A 4 -5.14 1.38 8.47
N HIS A 5 -6.17 0.62 8.81
CA HIS A 5 -7.48 0.65 8.16
C HIS A 5 -8.10 2.06 8.07
N ARG A 6 -7.69 3.02 8.92
CA ARG A 6 -8.21 4.39 8.90
C ARG A 6 -7.88 5.14 7.61
N ALA A 7 -6.87 4.74 6.84
CA ALA A 7 -6.64 5.29 5.50
C ALA A 7 -7.83 5.12 4.56
N PHE A 8 -8.64 4.07 4.80
CA PHE A 8 -9.80 3.73 4.00
C PHE A 8 -11.11 4.30 4.55
N LYS A 9 -11.10 5.10 5.63
CA LYS A 9 -12.33 5.59 6.30
C LYS A 9 -13.26 6.46 5.43
N ARG A 10 -12.78 6.91 4.28
CA ARG A 10 -13.55 7.70 3.29
C ARG A 10 -13.97 6.87 2.08
N LEU A 11 -13.59 5.60 2.04
CA LEU A 11 -14.07 4.69 1.02
C LEU A 11 -15.47 4.21 1.39
N SER A 12 -16.34 4.17 0.40
CA SER A 12 -17.71 3.67 0.52
C SER A 12 -18.15 3.18 -0.86
N VAL A 13 -18.60 1.94 -0.93
CA VAL A 13 -19.15 1.34 -2.15
C VAL A 13 -20.37 0.51 -1.78
N ASP A 14 -21.46 0.75 -2.49
CA ASP A 14 -22.73 0.09 -2.22
C ASP A 14 -22.65 -1.42 -2.47
N GLY A 15 -23.22 -2.21 -1.57
CA GLY A 15 -23.24 -3.67 -1.67
C GLY A 15 -21.94 -4.38 -1.26
N TYR A 16 -20.94 -3.64 -0.76
CA TYR A 16 -19.68 -4.20 -0.27
C TYR A 16 -19.39 -3.74 1.17
N GLU A 17 -18.89 -4.67 1.98
CA GLU A 17 -18.39 -4.39 3.32
C GLU A 17 -16.85 -4.42 3.32
N PHE A 18 -16.23 -3.41 3.93
CA PHE A 18 -14.78 -3.38 4.13
C PHE A 18 -14.43 -4.09 5.42
N VAL A 19 -13.87 -5.29 5.31
CA VAL A 19 -13.34 -6.04 6.46
C VAL A 19 -11.86 -5.68 6.66
N PRO A 20 -11.49 -4.98 7.74
CA PRO A 20 -10.10 -4.57 7.96
C PRO A 20 -9.23 -5.76 8.38
N LEU A 21 -8.13 -5.98 7.66
CA LEU A 21 -7.11 -6.96 8.03
C LEU A 21 -6.07 -6.30 8.94
N SER A 22 -6.00 -6.75 10.20
CA SER A 22 -5.04 -6.23 11.18
C SER A 22 -3.63 -6.74 10.88
N TRP A 23 -2.62 -5.88 11.08
CA TRP A 23 -1.22 -6.26 11.01
C TRP A 23 -0.88 -7.31 12.07
N VAL A 24 -0.12 -8.33 11.69
CA VAL A 24 0.40 -9.34 12.61
C VAL A 24 1.84 -9.02 13.02
N SER A 25 2.38 -9.76 14.00
CA SER A 25 3.80 -9.64 14.35
C SER A 25 4.69 -10.08 13.18
N TYR A 26 5.70 -9.26 12.87
CA TYR A 26 6.77 -9.61 11.95
C TYR A 26 7.99 -10.16 12.70
N ASP A 27 8.79 -10.96 12.01
CA ASP A 27 10.14 -11.33 12.40
C ASP A 27 11.16 -10.48 11.63
N ASP A 28 12.32 -10.22 12.21
CA ASP A 28 13.37 -9.40 11.59
C ASP A 28 13.94 -10.00 10.29
N THR A 29 13.75 -11.30 10.12
CA THR A 29 14.14 -12.10 8.96
C THR A 29 13.03 -12.24 7.93
N ASP A 30 11.82 -11.75 8.21
CA ASP A 30 10.72 -11.84 7.25
C ASP A 30 11.05 -11.12 5.94
N THR A 31 10.72 -11.78 4.84
CA THR A 31 10.60 -11.15 3.52
C THR A 31 9.16 -10.69 3.31
N LEU A 32 8.86 -10.06 2.17
CA LEU A 32 7.48 -9.66 1.88
C LEU A 32 6.60 -10.90 1.71
N GLU A 33 7.14 -11.94 1.08
CA GLU A 33 6.50 -13.22 0.81
C GLU A 33 6.21 -13.98 2.11
N SER A 34 7.18 -14.09 3.03
CA SER A 34 6.96 -14.80 4.31
C SER A 34 5.96 -14.06 5.19
N TYR A 35 6.02 -12.73 5.23
CA TYR A 35 5.06 -11.93 5.98
C TYR A 35 3.66 -11.97 5.36
N ALA A 36 3.54 -11.99 4.03
CA ALA A 36 2.27 -12.21 3.34
C ALA A 36 1.62 -13.54 3.75
N GLY A 37 2.42 -14.61 3.89
CA GLY A 37 1.94 -15.89 4.42
C GLY A 37 1.34 -15.79 5.83
N LYS A 38 1.99 -15.04 6.73
CA LYS A 38 1.45 -14.79 8.08
C LYS A 38 0.15 -13.99 8.07
N MET A 39 0.06 -13.00 7.18
CA MET A 39 -1.15 -12.20 7.00
C MET A 39 -2.31 -13.04 6.45
N ALA A 40 -2.03 -13.92 5.48
CA ALA A 40 -3.04 -14.75 4.81
C ALA A 40 -3.80 -15.69 5.76
N VAL A 41 -3.18 -16.16 6.85
CA VAL A 41 -3.82 -17.03 7.87
C VAL A 41 -5.07 -16.39 8.51
N ASN A 42 -5.13 -15.06 8.52
CA ASN A 42 -6.23 -14.32 9.12
C ASN A 42 -7.38 -14.00 8.15
N ILE A 43 -7.24 -14.35 6.87
CA ILE A 43 -8.30 -14.22 5.87
C ILE A 43 -9.19 -15.46 5.97
N LYS A 44 -10.49 -15.28 6.24
CA LYS A 44 -11.43 -16.40 6.48
C LYS A 44 -12.37 -16.64 5.32
N GLU A 45 -12.57 -15.62 4.50
CA GLU A 45 -13.41 -15.64 3.32
C GLU A 45 -12.76 -16.50 2.23
N SER A 46 -13.52 -17.44 1.68
CA SER A 46 -13.11 -18.17 0.49
C SER A 46 -13.15 -17.25 -0.73
N ASN A 47 -12.07 -17.20 -1.51
CA ASN A 47 -11.98 -16.42 -2.74
C ASN A 47 -12.30 -14.91 -2.55
N PRO A 48 -11.56 -14.18 -1.68
CA PRO A 48 -11.85 -12.80 -1.31
C PRO A 48 -11.48 -11.79 -2.40
N ILE A 49 -12.03 -10.58 -2.31
CA ILE A 49 -11.49 -9.40 -2.99
C ILE A 49 -10.55 -8.69 -2.00
N ILE A 50 -9.28 -8.53 -2.37
CA ILE A 50 -8.28 -7.91 -1.49
C ILE A 50 -7.97 -6.50 -2.00
N LEU A 51 -8.19 -5.50 -1.15
CA LEU A 51 -7.83 -4.10 -1.44
C LEU A 51 -6.63 -3.67 -0.60
N GLY A 52 -5.58 -3.18 -1.25
CA GLY A 52 -4.33 -2.83 -0.58
C GLY A 52 -3.76 -1.47 -1.02
N LEU A 53 -3.31 -0.70 -0.04
CA LEU A 53 -2.65 0.60 -0.22
C LEU A 53 -1.14 0.46 -0.04
N SER A 54 -0.33 0.95 -0.98
CA SER A 54 1.13 1.04 -0.82
C SER A 54 1.72 -0.34 -0.43
N PHE A 55 2.50 -0.43 0.64
CA PHE A 55 2.98 -1.71 1.21
C PHE A 55 1.89 -2.79 1.34
N GLY A 56 0.68 -2.42 1.78
CA GLY A 56 -0.44 -3.37 1.88
C GLY A 56 -0.90 -3.89 0.52
N GLY A 57 -0.74 -3.11 -0.55
CA GLY A 57 -0.99 -3.57 -1.91
C GLY A 57 0.08 -4.55 -2.41
N MET A 58 1.35 -4.32 -2.10
CA MET A 58 2.42 -5.29 -2.42
C MET A 58 2.20 -6.60 -1.65
N LEU A 59 1.74 -6.52 -0.40
CA LEU A 59 1.32 -7.70 0.36
C LEU A 59 0.11 -8.39 -0.25
N ALA A 60 -0.89 -7.65 -0.73
CA ALA A 60 -2.03 -8.24 -1.42
C ALA A 60 -1.59 -9.04 -2.67
N VAL A 61 -0.58 -8.55 -3.41
CA VAL A 61 0.01 -9.28 -4.54
C VAL A 61 0.65 -10.58 -4.09
N GLU A 62 1.43 -10.58 -3.01
CA GLU A 62 2.04 -11.81 -2.49
C GLU A 62 1.00 -12.78 -1.91
N ILE A 63 -0.02 -12.29 -1.20
CA ILE A 63 -1.12 -13.11 -0.70
C ILE A 63 -1.86 -13.79 -1.85
N GLY A 64 -2.13 -13.08 -2.94
CA GLY A 64 -2.80 -13.66 -4.12
C GLY A 64 -2.01 -14.72 -4.87
N LYS A 65 -0.72 -14.93 -4.54
CA LYS A 65 0.05 -16.09 -5.02
C LYS A 65 -0.06 -17.30 -4.11
N LEU A 66 -0.49 -17.09 -2.86
CA LEU A 66 -0.56 -18.11 -1.81
C LEU A 66 -1.97 -18.72 -1.70
N ILE A 67 -3.00 -17.92 -1.97
CA ILE A 67 -4.40 -18.33 -1.89
C ILE A 67 -5.19 -17.87 -3.11
N ASP A 68 -6.27 -18.57 -3.43
CA ASP A 68 -7.22 -18.12 -4.45
C ASP A 68 -7.89 -16.83 -4.00
N VAL A 69 -7.82 -15.81 -4.87
CA VAL A 69 -8.45 -14.51 -4.66
C VAL A 69 -9.33 -14.19 -5.86
N ARG A 70 -10.48 -13.58 -5.61
CA ARG A 70 -11.42 -13.22 -6.67
C ARG A 70 -10.88 -12.06 -7.47
N HIS A 71 -10.29 -11.09 -6.78
CA HIS A 71 -9.67 -9.92 -7.40
C HIS A 71 -8.75 -9.19 -6.42
N ILE A 72 -7.72 -8.53 -6.92
CA ILE A 72 -6.86 -7.64 -6.14
C ILE A 72 -7.03 -6.21 -6.62
N ILE A 73 -7.28 -5.29 -5.70
CA ILE A 73 -7.41 -3.87 -5.96
C ILE A 73 -6.26 -3.13 -5.29
N LEU A 74 -5.35 -2.62 -6.12
CA LEU A 74 -4.18 -1.88 -5.68
C LEU A 74 -4.46 -0.38 -5.74
N ILE A 75 -4.11 0.33 -4.67
CA ILE A 75 -4.17 1.79 -4.60
C ILE A 75 -2.78 2.32 -4.25
N SER A 76 -2.23 3.21 -5.08
CA SER A 76 -0.91 3.83 -4.83
C SER A 76 0.15 2.80 -4.41
N SER A 77 0.24 1.69 -5.16
CA SER A 77 1.07 0.53 -4.85
C SER A 77 1.96 0.16 -6.04
N ALA A 78 2.65 -0.97 -5.95
CA ALA A 78 3.39 -1.64 -7.01
C ALA A 78 2.96 -3.11 -7.12
N LYS A 79 2.99 -3.65 -8.34
CA LYS A 79 2.77 -5.08 -8.63
C LYS A 79 4.07 -5.87 -8.67
N THR A 80 5.14 -5.25 -9.12
CA THR A 80 6.48 -5.84 -9.22
C THR A 80 7.52 -4.86 -8.72
N LYS A 81 8.74 -5.34 -8.49
CA LYS A 81 9.89 -4.51 -8.13
C LYS A 81 10.17 -3.42 -9.17
N ASP A 82 9.86 -3.66 -10.44
CA ASP A 82 10.14 -2.73 -11.54
C ASP A 82 9.22 -1.51 -11.53
N GLU A 83 8.11 -1.57 -10.79
CA GLU A 83 7.22 -0.42 -10.57
C GLU A 83 7.68 0.47 -9.40
N LEU A 84 8.64 0.01 -8.58
CA LEU A 84 9.22 0.80 -7.50
C LEU A 84 10.27 1.79 -8.04
N PRO A 85 10.47 2.94 -7.37
CA PRO A 85 11.62 3.78 -7.68
C PRO A 85 12.91 3.06 -7.30
N GLU A 86 13.90 3.05 -8.21
CA GLU A 86 15.21 2.50 -7.87
C GLU A 86 15.89 3.37 -6.80
N PRO A 87 16.18 2.81 -5.62
CA PRO A 87 16.93 3.55 -4.61
C PRO A 87 18.41 3.58 -5.00
N GLY A 88 19.04 4.74 -4.86
CA GLY A 88 20.49 4.87 -5.00
C GLY A 88 21.25 3.97 -4.01
N ARG A 89 22.50 3.61 -4.34
CA ARG A 89 23.34 2.69 -3.53
C ARG A 89 23.42 3.09 -2.06
N LEU A 90 23.54 4.39 -1.79
CA LEU A 90 23.60 4.95 -0.43
C LEU A 90 22.29 4.73 0.34
N ALA A 91 21.14 5.03 -0.27
CA ALA A 91 19.83 4.82 0.36
C ALA A 91 19.63 3.33 0.69
N ARG A 92 20.01 2.44 -0.24
CA ARG A 92 19.97 0.99 -0.02
C ARG A 92 20.85 0.55 1.15
N TYR A 93 22.06 1.07 1.24
CA TYR A 93 22.95 0.80 2.37
C TYR A 93 22.36 1.27 3.70
N ILE A 94 21.86 2.52 3.75
CA ILE A 94 21.27 3.13 4.96
C ILE A 94 20.09 2.31 5.49
N VAL A 95 19.15 1.93 4.63
CA VAL A 95 17.98 1.16 5.05
C VAL A 95 18.35 -0.27 5.42
N LYS A 96 19.20 -0.94 4.63
CA LYS A 96 19.62 -2.32 4.91
C LYS A 96 20.36 -2.44 6.24
N LYS A 97 21.18 -1.43 6.58
CA LYS A 97 21.89 -1.35 7.86
C LYS A 97 21.05 -0.74 8.99
N ARG A 98 19.76 -0.43 8.74
CA ARG A 98 18.82 0.16 9.71
C ARG A 98 19.39 1.41 10.40
N LEU A 99 20.12 2.24 9.65
CA LEU A 99 20.81 3.41 10.20
C LEU A 99 19.89 4.59 10.53
N ILE A 100 18.66 4.61 10.00
CA ILE A 100 17.66 5.64 10.34
C ILE A 100 16.97 5.23 11.64
N PRO A 101 17.08 5.98 12.74
CA PRO A 101 16.43 5.64 13.99
C PRO A 101 14.90 5.48 13.85
N PRO A 102 14.27 4.48 14.50
CA PRO A 102 12.83 4.24 14.39
C PRO A 102 11.95 5.44 14.68
N PHE A 103 12.33 6.31 15.63
CA PHE A 103 11.53 7.48 16.01
C PHE A 103 11.36 8.48 14.85
N CYS A 104 12.29 8.51 13.88
CA CYS A 104 12.18 9.37 12.70
C CYS A 104 10.96 9.02 11.84
N PHE A 105 10.49 7.78 11.91
CA PHE A 105 9.28 7.31 11.22
C PHE A 105 7.99 7.56 12.02
N SER A 106 8.09 7.87 13.31
CA SER A 106 6.94 8.19 14.16
C SER A 106 6.51 9.65 14.06
N ILE A 107 7.33 10.51 13.46
CA ILE A 107 7.03 11.92 13.23
C ILE A 107 6.27 12.03 11.90
N PRO A 108 5.00 12.52 11.89
CA PRO A 108 4.28 12.77 10.66
C PRO A 108 5.10 13.68 9.77
N ASN A 109 5.49 13.17 8.60
CA ASN A 109 6.20 13.98 7.63
C ASN A 109 5.58 13.80 6.24
N ARG A 110 5.58 14.91 5.49
CA ARG A 110 4.91 14.99 4.19
C ARG A 110 5.50 14.04 3.15
N LEU A 111 6.78 13.70 3.30
CA LEU A 111 7.49 12.80 2.42
C LEU A 111 7.01 11.34 2.58
N LEU A 112 6.90 10.85 3.82
CA LEU A 112 6.35 9.53 4.15
C LEU A 112 4.89 9.39 3.73
N MET A 113 4.16 10.51 3.74
CA MET A 113 2.78 10.59 3.28
C MET A 113 2.64 10.83 1.77
N GLY A 114 3.77 11.04 1.07
CA GLY A 114 3.80 11.29 -0.37
C GLY A 114 3.06 12.53 -0.82
N LEU A 115 3.07 13.60 0.00
CA LEU A 115 2.28 14.80 -0.23
C LEU A 115 3.06 15.99 -0.79
N ARG A 116 2.61 16.53 -1.92
CA ARG A 116 3.11 17.76 -2.57
C ARG A 116 2.22 18.98 -2.27
N GLY A 117 2.79 20.19 -2.37
CA GLY A 117 2.04 21.47 -2.30
C GLY A 117 1.97 22.08 -0.90
N ILE A 118 0.91 22.82 -0.57
CA ILE A 118 0.56 23.20 0.81
C ILE A 118 -0.74 22.45 1.10
N VAL A 119 -0.67 21.13 1.23
CA VAL A 119 -1.79 20.38 1.81
C VAL A 119 -1.67 20.61 3.31
N PRO A 120 -2.66 21.23 3.98
CA PRO A 120 -2.63 21.34 5.42
C PRO A 120 -2.44 19.94 5.98
N LEU A 121 -1.40 19.74 6.80
CA LEU A 121 -1.40 18.57 7.67
C LEU A 121 -2.55 18.79 8.65
N THR A 122 -3.77 18.39 8.26
CA THR A 122 -4.94 18.51 9.13
C THR A 122 -4.70 17.68 10.39
N GLU A 123 -5.29 18.07 11.52
CA GLU A 123 -5.26 17.30 12.78
C GLU A 123 -5.56 15.80 12.59
N ARG A 124 -6.38 15.46 11.57
CA ARG A 124 -6.71 14.10 11.14
C ARG A 124 -5.54 13.24 10.65
N MET A 125 -4.33 13.81 10.54
CA MET A 125 -3.13 13.07 10.17
C MET A 125 -2.45 12.36 11.35
N SER A 126 -2.66 12.86 12.57
CA SER A 126 -2.28 12.15 13.80
C SER A 126 -2.96 10.78 13.89
N GLU A 127 -4.12 10.63 13.24
CA GLU A 127 -4.85 9.38 13.12
C GLU A 127 -4.13 8.32 12.26
N PHE A 128 -3.08 8.65 11.49
CA PHE A 128 -2.37 7.65 10.69
C PHE A 128 -1.14 7.06 11.40
N ASN A 129 -0.74 7.61 12.55
CA ASN A 129 0.43 7.18 13.32
C ASN A 129 0.24 5.88 14.15
N ALA A 130 -0.69 4.99 13.77
CA ALA A 130 -0.87 3.72 14.49
C ALA A 130 0.33 2.79 14.41
N VAL A 131 1.11 2.90 13.34
CA VAL A 131 2.16 1.95 13.02
C VAL A 131 3.45 2.37 13.71
N SER A 132 4.04 1.47 14.49
CA SER A 132 5.28 1.79 15.21
C SER A 132 6.41 2.17 14.23
N GLY A 133 7.28 3.10 14.66
CA GLY A 133 8.44 3.47 13.84
C GLY A 133 9.37 2.30 13.53
N ARG A 134 9.39 1.27 14.40
CA ARG A 134 10.12 0.01 14.15
C ARG A 134 9.50 -0.78 13.00
N PHE A 135 8.17 -0.92 12.98
CA PHE A 135 7.49 -1.56 11.86
C PHE A 135 7.76 -0.83 10.55
N MET A 136 7.71 0.51 10.55
CA MET A 136 8.01 1.27 9.33
C MET A 136 9.44 1.04 8.83
N GLN A 137 10.42 1.06 9.75
CA GLN A 137 11.82 0.81 9.42
C GLN A 137 11.98 -0.60 8.83
N TRP A 138 11.34 -1.61 9.42
CA TRP A 138 11.33 -2.98 8.91
C TRP A 138 10.64 -3.07 7.54
N ALA A 139 9.44 -2.52 7.39
CA ALA A 139 8.68 -2.56 6.14
C ALA A 139 9.46 -1.90 4.98
N LEU A 140 10.16 -0.79 5.23
CA LEU A 140 11.02 -0.16 4.24
C LEU A 140 12.18 -1.07 3.81
N LYS A 141 12.82 -1.76 4.76
CA LYS A 141 13.84 -2.76 4.43
C LYS A 141 13.26 -3.87 3.54
N VAL A 142 12.10 -4.42 3.93
CA VAL A 142 11.43 -5.48 3.18
C VAL A 142 11.08 -5.04 1.75
N VAL A 143 10.51 -3.84 1.56
CA VAL A 143 10.22 -3.29 0.23
C VAL A 143 11.49 -3.12 -0.61
N MET A 144 12.59 -2.68 -0.01
CA MET A 144 13.85 -2.51 -0.73
C MET A 144 14.52 -3.84 -1.11
N GLU A 145 14.24 -4.91 -0.38
CA GLU A 145 14.75 -6.26 -0.65
C GLU A 145 13.79 -7.07 -1.55
N TRP A 146 12.55 -6.61 -1.75
CA TRP A 146 11.55 -7.28 -2.56
C TRP A 146 11.99 -7.44 -4.02
N GLN A 147 12.09 -8.70 -4.48
CA GLN A 147 12.55 -9.06 -5.84
C GLN A 147 11.44 -9.61 -6.75
N ASN A 148 10.19 -9.39 -6.37
CA ASN A 148 9.07 -9.92 -7.13
C ASN A 148 8.97 -9.38 -8.57
N THR A 149 8.69 -10.28 -9.51
CA THR A 149 8.46 -10.00 -10.92
C THR A 149 7.16 -10.62 -11.45
N THR A 150 6.40 -11.33 -10.61
CA THR A 150 5.15 -12.01 -10.99
C THR A 150 3.98 -11.53 -10.12
N TYR A 151 2.76 -11.62 -10.65
CA TYR A 151 1.54 -11.24 -9.93
C TYR A 151 0.33 -11.96 -10.54
N PRO A 152 -0.76 -12.16 -9.78
CA PRO A 152 -2.01 -12.72 -10.31
C PRO A 152 -2.59 -11.89 -11.47
N GLU A 153 -3.38 -12.48 -12.36
CA GLU A 153 -3.91 -11.75 -13.54
C GLU A 153 -5.07 -10.81 -13.19
N ASN A 154 -5.87 -11.16 -12.18
CA ASN A 154 -7.07 -10.45 -11.74
C ASN A 154 -6.76 -9.24 -10.84
N ILE A 155 -6.01 -8.27 -11.39
CA ILE A 155 -5.62 -7.05 -10.68
C ILE A 155 -6.20 -5.81 -11.34
N SER A 156 -6.84 -4.96 -10.53
CA SER A 156 -7.06 -3.56 -10.85
C SER A 156 -6.14 -2.67 -10.05
N HIS A 157 -5.53 -1.69 -10.70
CA HIS A 157 -4.58 -0.78 -10.08
C HIS A 157 -4.99 0.67 -10.32
N ILE A 158 -5.41 1.34 -9.25
CA ILE A 158 -5.71 2.76 -9.18
C ILE A 158 -4.45 3.50 -8.75
N HIS A 159 -3.92 4.38 -9.60
CA HIS A 159 -2.68 5.11 -9.31
C HIS A 159 -2.76 6.62 -9.56
N GLY A 160 -2.12 7.41 -8.70
CA GLY A 160 -2.11 8.86 -8.80
C GLY A 160 -1.03 9.38 -9.73
N THR A 161 -1.34 10.35 -10.59
CA THR A 161 -0.33 10.89 -11.54
C THR A 161 0.76 11.74 -10.88
N LEU A 162 0.56 12.16 -9.62
CA LEU A 162 1.50 12.95 -8.83
C LEU A 162 2.00 12.19 -7.58
N ASP A 163 1.85 10.87 -7.56
CA ASP A 163 2.48 10.04 -6.53
C ASP A 163 4.01 10.15 -6.65
N ILE A 164 4.66 10.52 -5.54
CA ILE A 164 6.12 10.69 -5.47
C ILE A 164 6.81 9.55 -4.73
N VAL A 165 6.04 8.76 -3.97
CA VAL A 165 6.57 7.62 -3.20
C VAL A 165 6.72 6.44 -4.13
N ILE A 166 5.72 6.19 -4.95
CA ILE A 166 5.77 5.25 -6.07
C ILE A 166 5.44 6.07 -7.30
N PRO A 167 6.43 6.51 -8.08
CA PRO A 167 6.17 7.43 -9.18
C PRO A 167 5.20 6.84 -10.21
N GLY A 168 4.10 7.54 -10.50
CA GLY A 168 3.10 7.04 -11.45
C GLY A 168 3.64 6.70 -12.84
N ARG A 169 4.78 7.29 -13.24
CA ARG A 169 5.48 6.94 -14.49
C ARG A 169 6.10 5.53 -14.51
N ASN A 170 6.36 4.95 -13.34
CA ASN A 170 6.90 3.60 -13.19
C ASN A 170 5.79 2.54 -13.20
N VAL A 171 4.54 2.95 -12.99
CA VAL A 171 3.42 2.06 -12.72
C VAL A 171 2.55 1.90 -13.95
N LYS A 172 2.28 0.65 -14.34
CA LYS A 172 1.25 0.33 -15.32
C LYS A 172 -0.08 0.17 -14.59
N ALA A 173 -0.77 1.30 -14.39
CA ALA A 173 -2.05 1.36 -13.70
C ALA A 173 -3.21 1.07 -14.67
N THR A 174 -4.25 0.37 -14.21
CA THR A 174 -5.49 0.21 -14.99
C THR A 174 -6.36 1.47 -14.93
N HIS A 175 -6.24 2.24 -13.85
CA HIS A 175 -6.96 3.49 -13.66
C HIS A 175 -6.01 4.55 -13.10
N THR A 176 -6.08 5.76 -13.65
CA THR A 176 -5.25 6.89 -13.18
C THR A 176 -6.10 8.00 -12.59
N VAL A 177 -5.70 8.52 -11.42
CA VAL A 177 -6.31 9.72 -10.82
C VAL A 177 -5.43 10.92 -11.15
N LYS A 178 -5.89 11.78 -12.07
CA LYS A 178 -5.20 13.03 -12.42
C LYS A 178 -5.06 13.92 -11.19
N GLY A 179 -3.81 14.28 -10.87
CA GLY A 179 -3.45 15.06 -9.68
C GLY A 179 -3.42 14.26 -8.37
N GLY A 180 -3.73 12.96 -8.42
CA GLY A 180 -3.70 12.07 -7.25
C GLY A 180 -2.28 11.91 -6.72
N GLN A 181 -2.13 12.02 -5.40
CA GLN A 181 -0.88 11.83 -4.66
C GLN A 181 -0.91 10.47 -3.94
N HIS A 182 0.12 10.12 -3.16
CA HIS A 182 0.21 8.78 -2.54
C HIS A 182 -0.98 8.43 -1.62
N LEU A 183 -1.51 9.41 -0.89
CA LEU A 183 -2.70 9.25 -0.05
C LEU A 183 -4.00 9.67 -0.77
N MET A 184 -4.08 9.52 -2.10
CA MET A 184 -5.29 9.83 -2.86
C MET A 184 -6.53 9.03 -2.42
N VAL A 185 -6.33 7.85 -1.82
CA VAL A 185 -7.40 7.08 -1.18
C VAL A 185 -8.18 7.91 -0.14
N PHE A 186 -7.48 8.84 0.52
CA PHE A 186 -8.04 9.71 1.53
C PHE A 186 -8.36 11.11 0.99
N ILE A 187 -7.44 11.68 0.22
CA ILE A 187 -7.52 13.08 -0.26
C ILE A 187 -8.50 13.20 -1.44
N ASN A 188 -8.55 12.19 -2.30
CA ASN A 188 -9.37 12.14 -3.51
C ASN A 188 -10.41 11.01 -3.42
N ALA A 189 -10.90 10.71 -2.21
CA ALA A 189 -11.74 9.56 -1.92
C ALA A 189 -12.97 9.45 -2.83
N GLU A 190 -13.64 10.56 -3.17
CA GLU A 190 -14.79 10.54 -4.10
C GLU A 190 -14.42 9.99 -5.48
N LYS A 191 -13.27 10.39 -6.04
CA LYS A 191 -12.79 9.87 -7.33
C LYS A 191 -12.43 8.40 -7.22
N VAL A 192 -11.79 8.02 -6.11
CA VAL A 192 -11.41 6.63 -5.84
C VAL A 192 -12.65 5.75 -5.69
N ASN A 193 -13.69 6.19 -4.97
CA ASN A 193 -14.96 5.47 -4.81
C ASN A 193 -15.66 5.25 -6.15
N LYS A 194 -15.72 6.26 -7.03
CA LYS A 194 -16.31 6.10 -8.37
C LYS A 194 -15.59 5.04 -9.20
N ILE A 195 -14.26 5.04 -9.18
CA ILE A 195 -13.46 4.04 -9.87
C ILE A 195 -13.66 2.66 -9.23
N LEU A 196 -13.67 2.60 -7.91
CA LEU A 196 -13.83 1.36 -7.16
C LEU A 196 -15.19 0.71 -7.41
N ALA A 197 -16.28 1.49 -7.43
CA ALA A 197 -17.61 1.02 -7.80
C ALA A 197 -17.62 0.40 -9.21
N GLY A 198 -17.05 1.09 -10.20
CA GLY A 198 -16.96 0.57 -11.57
C GLY A 198 -16.12 -0.71 -11.67
N ILE A 199 -15.01 -0.83 -10.92
CA ILE A 199 -14.23 -2.07 -10.85
C ILE A 199 -15.10 -3.21 -10.29
N LEU A 200 -15.80 -2.95 -9.18
CA LEU A 200 -16.59 -3.95 -8.45
C LEU A 200 -17.87 -4.38 -9.18
N GLU A 201 -18.42 -3.54 -10.07
CA GLU A 201 -19.51 -3.92 -10.96
C GLU A 201 -19.07 -4.96 -12.01
N ASN A 202 -17.80 -4.91 -12.44
CA ASN A 202 -17.23 -5.80 -13.45
C ASN A 202 -16.66 -7.11 -12.89
N ILE A 203 -16.58 -7.26 -11.56
CA ILE A 203 -16.09 -8.47 -10.88
C ILE A 203 -17.24 -9.46 -10.55
N LYS A 204 -18.49 -9.08 -10.85
CA LYS A 204 -19.68 -9.91 -10.59
C LYS A 204 -19.68 -11.22 -11.38
#